data_AF-A0A926AHX0-F1
#
_entry.id   AF-A0A926AHX0-F1
#
_cell.length_a   1.000
_cell.length_b   1.000
_cell.length_c   1.000
_cell.angle_alpha   90.00
_cell.angle_beta   90.00
_cell.angle_gamma   90.00
#
_symmetry.space_group_name_H-M   'P 1'
#
loop_
_entity.id
_entity.type
_entity.pdbx_description
1 polymer ?
#
loop_
_entity_poly.entity_id
_entity_poly.type
_entity_poly.pdbx_seq_one_letter_code
_entity_poly.pdbx_strand_id
1 'polypeptide(L)'
;MAFHHSRRLFLRDLGLSAAVLPFVGNLSSLAAPAVARRRKQRMIVLFSPDGIIPSAFWPDSEGVLGTLKESLSPLEPFKNKTLILNGVCDRIRGDGDGHMRGIGCLLTGVELFPGNVQGGSDTPAGWSSG
;
A
#
# COMPACT_ATOMS: atom_id res chain seq x y z
N MET A 1 -20.23 30.32 -6.36
CA MET A 1 -20.56 28.89 -6.57
C MET A 1 -20.06 28.49 -7.94
N ALA A 2 -19.10 27.58 -8.03
CA ALA A 2 -18.64 27.06 -9.32
C ALA A 2 -19.61 25.96 -9.78
N PHE A 3 -20.38 26.22 -10.84
CA PHE A 3 -21.24 25.21 -11.43
C PHE A 3 -20.40 24.23 -12.25
N HIS A 4 -20.10 23.07 -11.68
CA HIS A 4 -19.50 21.97 -12.42
C HIS A 4 -20.54 21.38 -13.37
N HIS A 5 -20.59 21.91 -14.59
CA HIS A 5 -21.35 21.29 -15.68
C HIS A 5 -20.63 19.99 -16.05
N SER A 6 -21.21 18.85 -15.65
CA SER A 6 -20.68 17.56 -16.08
C SER A 6 -20.81 17.44 -17.60
N ARG A 7 -19.86 16.76 -18.25
CA ARG A 7 -19.90 16.51 -19.71
C ARG A 7 -21.24 15.94 -20.16
N ARG A 8 -21.88 15.12 -19.32
CA ARG A 8 -23.21 14.56 -19.56
C ARG A 8 -24.29 15.64 -19.64
N LEU A 9 -24.25 16.63 -18.75
CA LEU A 9 -25.19 17.75 -18.73
C LEU A 9 -24.96 18.65 -19.96
N PHE A 10 -23.71 18.96 -20.28
CA PHE A 10 -23.37 19.76 -21.47
C PHE A 10 -23.86 19.11 -22.78
N LEU A 11 -23.61 17.81 -22.98
CA LEU A 11 -24.04 17.10 -24.19
C LEU A 11 -25.57 16.95 -24.28
N ARG A 12 -26.24 16.76 -23.14
CA ARG A 12 -27.71 16.77 -23.05
C ARG A 12 -28.28 18.12 -23.45
N ASP A 13 -27.73 19.21 -22.93
CA ASP A 13 -28.26 20.55 -23.15
C ASP A 13 -27.97 21.06 -24.58
N LEU A 14 -26.92 20.53 -25.24
CA LEU A 14 -26.65 20.75 -26.67
C LEU A 14 -27.62 19.97 -27.60
N GLY A 15 -28.51 19.13 -27.06
CA GLY A 15 -29.46 18.35 -27.84
C GLY A 15 -28.82 17.20 -28.63
N LEU A 16 -27.60 16.80 -28.30
CA LEU A 16 -26.95 15.65 -28.94
C LEU A 16 -27.63 14.36 -28.48
N SER A 17 -28.36 13.73 -29.41
CA SER A 17 -29.01 12.45 -29.15
C SER A 17 -27.98 11.31 -29.08
N ALA A 18 -28.35 10.20 -28.43
CA ALA A 18 -27.51 9.00 -28.36
C ALA A 18 -27.09 8.46 -29.75
N ALA A 19 -27.84 8.79 -30.81
CA ALA A 19 -27.54 8.42 -32.19
C ALA A 19 -26.23 9.04 -32.72
N VAL A 20 -25.78 10.17 -32.14
CA VAL A 20 -24.55 10.86 -32.56
C VAL A 20 -23.32 10.33 -31.81
N LEU A 21 -23.52 9.55 -30.75
CA LEU A 21 -22.47 8.97 -29.90
C LEU A 21 -21.37 8.20 -30.66
N PRO A 22 -21.67 7.34 -31.66
CA PRO A 22 -20.61 6.62 -32.40
C PRO A 22 -19.74 7.54 -33.27
N PHE A 23 -20.24 8.71 -33.68
CA PHE A 23 -19.50 9.67 -34.52
C PHE A 23 -18.64 10.63 -33.69
N VAL A 24 -19.10 10.96 -32.49
CA VAL A 24 -18.46 11.94 -31.60
C VAL A 24 -17.53 11.26 -30.59
N GLY A 25 -17.82 10.02 -30.19
CA GLY A 25 -17.00 9.25 -29.24
C GLY A 25 -15.61 8.87 -29.75
N ASN A 26 -15.40 8.88 -31.07
CA ASN A 26 -14.10 8.61 -31.70
C ASN A 26 -13.26 9.86 -31.97
N LEU A 27 -13.77 11.05 -31.68
CA LEU A 27 -13.00 12.29 -31.83
C LEU A 27 -11.93 12.34 -30.74
N SER A 28 -10.66 12.46 -31.13
CA SER A 28 -9.52 12.49 -30.21
C SER A 28 -9.64 13.55 -29.11
N SER A 29 -10.36 14.65 -29.35
CA SER A 29 -10.63 15.71 -28.36
C SER A 29 -11.61 15.30 -27.24
N LEU A 30 -12.46 14.29 -27.49
CA LEU A 30 -13.45 13.75 -26.55
C LEU A 30 -13.07 12.36 -26.01
N ALA A 31 -12.30 11.60 -26.80
CA ALA A 31 -11.68 10.33 -26.41
C ALA A 31 -10.39 10.52 -25.60
N ALA A 32 -9.71 11.66 -25.75
CA ALA A 32 -8.63 12.02 -24.84
C ALA A 32 -9.22 12.18 -23.43
N PRO A 33 -8.63 11.55 -22.41
CA PRO A 33 -8.96 11.90 -21.03
C PRO A 33 -8.54 13.36 -20.84
N ALA A 34 -9.52 14.26 -20.86
CA ALA A 34 -9.38 15.59 -20.30
C ALA A 34 -8.89 15.41 -18.86
N VAL A 35 -7.82 16.13 -18.52
CA VAL A 35 -6.93 15.92 -17.36
C VAL A 35 -5.84 14.89 -17.66
N ALA A 36 -4.62 15.38 -17.85
CA ALA A 36 -3.40 14.60 -17.72
C ALA A 36 -3.53 13.69 -16.51
N ARG A 37 -3.78 12.40 -16.73
CA ARG A 37 -4.06 11.44 -15.68
C ARG A 37 -2.82 11.38 -14.81
N ARG A 38 -2.86 12.05 -13.65
CA ARG A 38 -1.81 12.03 -12.64
C ARG A 38 -1.36 10.58 -12.50
N ARG A 39 -0.05 10.34 -12.67
CA ARG A 39 0.50 8.98 -12.65
C ARG A 39 -0.06 8.24 -11.44
N LYS A 40 -0.62 7.04 -11.63
CA LYS A 40 -1.19 6.26 -10.53
C LYS A 40 -0.14 6.13 -9.42
N GLN A 41 -0.48 6.58 -8.23
CA GLN A 41 0.34 6.32 -7.04
C GLN A 41 0.19 4.84 -6.68
N ARG A 42 1.31 4.21 -6.30
CA ARG A 42 1.36 2.81 -5.87
C ARG A 42 2.06 2.78 -4.52
N MET A 43 1.46 2.05 -3.57
CA MET A 43 2.10 1.71 -2.31
C MET A 43 2.70 0.31 -2.46
N ILE A 44 3.94 0.15 -2.00
CA ILE A 44 4.61 -1.15 -1.93
C ILE A 44 5.00 -1.35 -0.47
N VAL A 45 4.62 -2.50 0.08
CA VAL A 45 5.00 -2.92 1.43
C VAL A 45 5.89 -4.16 1.27
N LEU A 46 7.06 -4.13 1.91
CA LEU A 46 8.00 -5.24 1.94
C LEU A 46 8.07 -5.74 3.38
N PHE A 47 8.13 -7.06 3.54
CA PHE A 47 8.16 -7.72 4.84
C PHE A 47 9.21 -8.83 4.81
N SER A 48 10.01 -8.93 5.88
CA SER A 48 11.04 -9.96 6.07
C SER A 48 10.64 -10.86 7.26
N PRO A 49 10.14 -12.09 7.02
CA PRO A 49 9.56 -12.96 8.06
C PRO A 49 10.56 -13.47 9.09
N ASP A 50 11.82 -13.63 8.69
CA ASP A 50 12.85 -14.29 9.51
C ASP A 50 13.73 -13.30 10.28
N GLY A 51 13.32 -12.02 10.28
CA GLY A 51 14.07 -10.95 10.91
C GLY A 51 15.15 -10.36 10.02
N ILE A 52 16.13 -9.71 10.66
CA ILE A 52 17.24 -8.99 10.06
C ILE A 52 18.50 -9.17 10.92
N ILE A 53 19.68 -8.86 10.39
CA ILE A 53 20.93 -8.79 11.17
C ILE A 53 20.99 -7.40 11.84
N PRO A 54 20.80 -7.27 13.18
CA PRO A 54 20.58 -5.96 13.80
C PRO A 54 21.72 -4.95 13.58
N SER A 55 22.96 -5.41 13.67
CA SER A 55 24.17 -4.58 13.47
C SER A 55 24.33 -4.09 12.03
N ALA A 56 23.72 -4.77 11.05
CA ALA A 56 23.77 -4.43 9.63
C ALA A 56 22.49 -3.72 9.13
N PHE A 57 21.49 -3.53 10.00
CA PHE A 57 20.20 -2.92 9.65
C PHE A 57 19.96 -1.60 10.38
N TRP A 58 20.09 -1.59 11.72
CA TRP A 58 19.70 -0.43 12.51
C TRP A 58 20.75 0.70 12.48
N PRO A 59 20.32 1.97 12.39
CA PRO A 59 21.21 3.11 12.59
C PRO A 59 21.85 3.11 13.98
N ASP A 60 23.06 3.66 14.10
CA ASP A 60 23.78 3.75 15.39
C ASP A 60 23.23 4.84 16.32
N SER A 61 22.53 5.82 15.76
CA SER A 61 21.96 6.95 16.50
C SER A 61 20.62 7.40 15.92
N GLU A 62 19.81 8.05 16.76
CA GLU A 62 18.55 8.68 16.36
C GLU A 62 18.79 10.02 15.64
N GLY A 63 17.81 10.44 14.85
CA GLY A 63 17.80 11.72 14.16
C GLY A 63 18.00 11.62 12.65
N VAL A 64 18.70 12.60 12.07
CA VAL A 64 18.95 12.65 10.62
C VAL A 64 19.83 11.47 10.20
N LEU A 65 19.39 10.74 9.18
CA LEU A 65 20.09 9.54 8.72
C LEU A 65 21.48 9.88 8.15
N GLY A 66 22.51 9.25 8.72
CA GLY A 66 23.90 9.28 8.25
C GLY A 66 24.11 8.35 7.05
N THR A 67 25.21 7.60 7.02
CA THR A 67 25.38 6.54 6.02
C THR A 67 24.48 5.36 6.39
N LEU A 68 23.70 4.82 5.44
CA LEU A 68 22.87 3.65 5.72
C LEU A 68 23.74 2.40 5.90
N LYS A 69 23.31 1.50 6.78
CA LYS A 69 23.97 0.21 7.00
C LYS A 69 23.82 -0.70 5.77
N GLU A 70 24.62 -1.76 5.71
CA GLU A 70 24.69 -2.69 4.57
C GLU A 70 23.31 -3.16 4.07
N SER A 71 22.43 -3.62 4.97
CA SER A 71 21.09 -4.10 4.61
C SER A 71 20.19 -3.03 3.99
N LEU A 72 20.48 -1.75 4.23
CA LEU A 72 19.73 -0.60 3.75
C LEU A 72 20.48 0.19 2.67
N SER A 73 21.69 -0.23 2.28
CA SER A 73 22.50 0.44 1.25
C SER A 73 21.78 0.65 -0.09
N PRO A 74 20.85 -0.21 -0.56
CA PRO A 74 20.08 0.07 -1.78
C PRO A 74 19.17 1.31 -1.69
N LEU A 75 18.87 1.78 -0.47
CA LEU A 75 18.04 2.95 -0.23
C LEU A 75 18.84 4.26 -0.15
N GLU A 76 20.18 4.23 -0.27
CA GLU A 76 21.02 5.42 -0.17
C GLU A 76 20.58 6.56 -1.12
N PRO A 77 20.19 6.31 -2.40
CA PRO A 77 19.68 7.36 -3.30
C PRO A 77 18.37 8.01 -2.81
N PHE A 78 17.68 7.38 -1.87
CA PHE A 78 16.41 7.82 -1.31
C PHE A 78 16.52 8.21 0.16
N LYS A 79 17.73 8.27 0.75
CA LYS A 79 17.94 8.51 2.18
C LYS A 79 17.16 9.69 2.75
N ASN A 80 17.17 10.84 2.06
CA ASN A 80 16.45 12.05 2.47
C ASN A 80 14.92 11.92 2.39
N LYS A 81 14.42 10.77 1.91
CA LYS A 81 13.01 10.39 1.81
C LYS A 81 12.73 9.08 2.58
N THR A 82 13.67 8.62 3.39
CA THR A 82 13.57 7.40 4.18
C THR A 82 13.36 7.77 5.65
N LEU A 83 12.41 7.10 6.29
CA LEU A 83 12.20 7.14 7.74
C LEU A 83 12.40 5.72 8.26
N ILE A 84 13.25 5.57 9.27
CA ILE A 84 13.47 4.30 9.96
C ILE A 84 12.83 4.42 11.34
N LEU A 85 11.91 3.50 11.67
CA LEU A 85 11.24 3.44 12.95
C LEU A 85 11.67 2.18 13.69
N ASN A 86 12.13 2.34 14.93
CA ASN A 86 12.48 1.25 15.84
C ASN A 86 11.60 1.37 17.10
N GLY A 87 11.18 0.24 17.67
CA GLY A 87 10.30 0.19 18.84
C GLY A 87 8.80 0.09 18.54
N VAL A 88 8.42 -0.08 17.27
CA VAL A 88 7.04 -0.41 16.87
C VAL A 88 6.92 -1.93 16.72
N CYS A 89 5.94 -2.53 17.38
CA CYS A 89 5.69 -3.96 17.30
C CYS A 89 4.19 -4.28 17.24
N ASP A 90 3.87 -5.43 16.64
CA ASP A 90 2.54 -6.01 16.71
C ASP A 90 2.28 -6.53 18.13
N ARG A 91 1.13 -6.13 18.71
CA ARG A 91 0.68 -6.55 20.03
C ARG A 91 -0.61 -7.39 19.99
N ILE A 92 -1.12 -7.68 18.79
CA ILE A 92 -2.30 -8.52 18.58
C ILE A 92 -2.04 -9.91 19.17
N ARG A 93 -3.05 -10.46 19.83
CA ARG A 93 -3.02 -11.78 20.49
C ARG A 93 -4.00 -12.72 19.76
N GLY A 94 -4.37 -13.83 20.40
CA GLY A 94 -5.14 -14.90 19.77
C GLY A 94 -4.26 -16.07 19.34
N ASP A 95 -4.80 -16.93 18.47
CA ASP A 95 -4.16 -18.19 18.08
C ASP A 95 -2.88 -18.02 17.26
N GLY A 96 -2.02 -19.05 17.27
CA GLY A 96 -0.75 -19.08 16.55
C GLY A 96 0.39 -18.46 17.34
N ASP A 97 1.64 -18.76 16.99
CA ASP A 97 2.78 -18.15 17.69
C ASP A 97 3.08 -16.72 17.17
N GLY A 98 4.12 -16.07 17.72
CA GLY A 98 4.50 -14.71 17.33
C GLY A 98 4.94 -14.57 15.86
N HIS A 99 5.58 -15.59 15.28
CA HIS A 99 5.98 -15.62 13.87
C HIS A 99 4.75 -15.74 12.96
N MET A 100 3.80 -16.62 13.29
CA MET A 100 2.53 -16.75 12.55
C MET A 100 1.73 -15.44 12.58
N ARG A 101 1.56 -14.86 13.77
CA ARG A 101 0.84 -13.59 13.96
C ARG A 101 1.53 -12.44 13.24
N GLY A 102 2.86 -12.33 13.33
CA GLY A 102 3.60 -11.26 12.66
C GLY A 102 3.37 -11.18 11.14
N ILE A 103 3.17 -12.33 10.48
CA ILE A 103 2.83 -12.39 9.06
C ILE A 103 1.33 -12.15 8.83
N GLY A 104 0.47 -12.90 9.51
CA GLY A 104 -0.97 -12.89 9.19
C GLY A 104 -1.71 -11.65 9.68
N CYS A 105 -1.16 -10.93 10.66
CA CYS A 105 -1.67 -9.64 11.15
C CYS A 105 -1.09 -8.44 10.38
N LEU A 106 -0.14 -8.66 9.48
CA LEU A 106 0.55 -7.59 8.75
C LEU A 106 -0.46 -6.75 7.94
N LEU A 107 -0.50 -5.44 8.21
CA LEU A 107 -1.44 -4.45 7.65
C LEU A 107 -2.93 -4.63 8.01
N THR A 108 -3.33 -5.75 8.60
CA THR A 108 -4.72 -5.98 9.03
C THR A 108 -4.92 -5.56 10.49
N GLY A 109 -3.97 -5.88 11.37
CA GLY A 109 -4.12 -5.67 12.81
C GLY A 109 -5.27 -6.49 13.41
N VAL A 110 -5.62 -7.62 12.80
CA VAL A 110 -6.73 -8.50 13.22
C VAL A 110 -6.18 -9.87 13.59
N GLU A 111 -6.77 -10.49 14.61
CA GLU A 111 -6.43 -11.85 15.05
C GLU A 111 -6.63 -12.88 13.93
N LEU A 112 -5.78 -13.90 13.88
CA LEU A 112 -5.95 -15.00 12.93
C LEU A 112 -7.26 -15.75 13.18
N PHE A 113 -7.80 -16.38 12.14
CA PHE A 113 -8.87 -17.34 12.38
C PHE A 113 -8.36 -18.49 13.25
N PRO A 114 -9.22 -19.16 14.03
CA PRO A 114 -8.92 -20.48 14.57
C PRO A 114 -8.63 -21.44 13.41
N GLY A 115 -7.71 -22.39 13.61
CA GLY A 115 -7.36 -23.33 12.55
C GLY A 115 -6.56 -24.52 13.05
N ASN A 116 -5.87 -25.17 12.12
CA ASN A 116 -5.14 -26.41 12.36
C ASN A 116 -3.67 -26.34 11.92
N VAL A 117 -3.17 -25.14 11.58
CA VAL A 117 -1.77 -24.95 11.21
C VAL A 117 -0.95 -24.79 12.49
N GLN A 118 -0.04 -25.73 12.73
CA GLN A 118 0.82 -25.71 13.91
C GLN A 118 2.07 -24.85 13.66
N GLY A 119 2.29 -23.89 14.55
CA GLY A 119 3.51 -23.08 14.61
C GLY A 119 4.58 -23.64 15.55
N GLY A 120 5.58 -22.80 15.83
CA GLY A 120 6.79 -23.08 16.59
C GLY A 120 6.62 -23.44 18.07
N SER A 121 5.46 -23.19 18.72
CA SER A 121 4.98 -23.79 20.00
C SER A 121 3.84 -22.97 20.63
N ASP A 122 2.76 -22.69 19.89
CA ASP A 122 1.55 -22.04 20.43
C ASP A 122 0.31 -22.78 19.91
N THR A 123 -0.90 -22.30 20.22
CA THR A 123 -2.14 -22.89 19.68
C THR A 123 -2.12 -22.88 18.15
N PRO A 124 -2.68 -23.93 17.49
CA PRO A 124 -2.82 -23.90 16.04
C PRO A 124 -3.66 -22.72 15.57
N ALA A 125 -3.28 -22.12 14.44
CA ALA A 125 -4.04 -21.01 13.85
C ALA A 125 -4.52 -21.34 12.43
N GLY A 126 -5.42 -20.50 11.94
CA GLY A 126 -5.93 -20.46 10.58
C GLY A 126 -5.32 -19.30 9.78
N TRP A 127 -5.99 -18.96 8.69
CA TRP A 127 -5.55 -17.91 7.77
C TRP A 127 -5.84 -16.50 8.31
N SER A 128 -5.31 -15.49 7.62
CA SER A 128 -5.61 -14.08 7.88
C SER A 128 -7.11 -13.81 7.75
N SER A 129 -7.67 -12.98 8.64
CA SER A 129 -9.11 -12.75 8.78
C SER A 129 -9.61 -11.35 8.37
N GLY A 130 -8.72 -10.49 7.87
CA GLY A 130 -9.00 -9.09 7.49
C GLY A 130 -8.78 -8.77 6.01
#